data_AF-A0A6J7A5I2-F1
#
_entry.id   AF-A0A6J7A5I2-F1
#
_cell.length_a   1.000
_cell.length_b   1.000
_cell.length_c   1.000
_cell.angle_alpha   90.00
_cell.angle_beta   90.00
_cell.angle_gamma   90.00
#
_symmetry.space_group_name_H-M   'P 1'
#
loop_
_entity.id
_entity.type
_entity.pdbx_description
1 polymer ?
#
loop_
_entity_poly.entity_id
_entity_poly.type
_entity_poly.pdbx_seq_one_letter_code
_entity_poly.pdbx_strand_id
1 'polypeptide(L)'
;MDATGIIFAGLDCDGDSIEEWNRWYDLEHVPPNVSMPGVMLGRRYVAGPELHAARVVDPASGFANKRGTFLTIYTLCGDPGNAFADMTVLRDKLYDGNRMTFPADKKAVREGDVLRMQWAVADPSRSCLPEDVPFVGHTGLIAVQRRGNDAVAAWYRDTWAHNVVALDGVHGVMSLTSDTREGLALDLVFIEGDIVAQTAAIRGAAPHHVDATIVLDAPFAFIDPLRYPFADAIRASDLPATVA
;
A
#
# COMPACT_ATOMS: atom_id res chain seq x y z
N MET A 1 1.68 4.90 -21.75
CA MET A 1 2.68 4.33 -20.83
C MET A 1 1.87 3.56 -19.83
N ASP A 2 2.16 2.27 -19.69
CA ASP A 2 1.37 1.37 -18.87
C ASP A 2 2.03 1.25 -17.49
N ALA A 3 1.22 0.95 -16.47
CA ALA A 3 1.75 0.65 -15.16
C ALA A 3 2.54 -0.68 -15.23
N THR A 4 3.74 -0.69 -14.69
CA THR A 4 4.63 -1.87 -14.71
C THR A 4 5.00 -2.37 -13.33
N GLY A 5 4.71 -1.61 -12.28
CA GLY A 5 5.05 -1.96 -10.92
C GLY A 5 4.75 -0.85 -9.92
N ILE A 6 5.14 -1.06 -8.68
CA ILE A 6 5.05 -0.07 -7.61
C ILE A 6 6.31 -0.05 -6.74
N ILE A 7 6.56 1.08 -6.10
CA ILE A 7 7.28 1.12 -4.82
C ILE A 7 6.23 1.03 -3.72
N PHE A 8 6.42 0.10 -2.77
CA PHE A 8 5.56 -0.10 -1.60
C PHE A 8 6.37 0.20 -0.34
N ALA A 9 5.91 1.14 0.49
CA ALA A 9 6.59 1.50 1.73
C ALA A 9 5.61 1.56 2.90
N GLY A 10 5.74 0.64 3.86
CA GLY A 10 5.09 0.69 5.17
C GLY A 10 5.92 1.51 6.15
N LEU A 11 5.32 2.53 6.77
CA LEU A 11 6.02 3.52 7.59
C LEU A 11 5.30 3.78 8.92
N ASP A 12 6.09 4.26 9.88
CA ASP A 12 5.58 4.90 11.10
C ASP A 12 6.20 6.29 11.26
N CYS A 13 5.50 7.15 12.00
CA CYS A 13 6.05 8.36 12.61
C CYS A 13 5.68 8.40 14.09
N ASP A 14 6.36 9.24 14.86
CA ASP A 14 5.95 9.51 16.23
C ASP A 14 4.54 10.10 16.29
N GLY A 15 3.78 9.72 17.31
CA GLY A 15 2.38 10.13 17.49
C GLY A 15 2.22 11.64 17.62
N ASP A 16 3.20 12.32 18.22
CA ASP A 16 3.22 13.78 18.37
C ASP A 16 3.49 14.54 17.05
N SER A 17 3.82 13.82 15.97
CA SER A 17 4.30 14.37 14.70
C SER A 17 3.42 13.98 13.52
N ILE A 18 2.26 13.35 13.75
CA ILE A 18 1.41 12.80 12.67
C ILE A 18 1.03 13.88 11.65
N GLU A 19 0.56 15.03 12.10
CA GLU A 19 0.14 16.11 11.21
C GLU A 19 1.32 16.73 10.46
N GLU A 20 2.43 16.97 11.15
CA GLU A 20 3.67 17.51 10.54
C GLU A 20 4.24 16.55 9.49
N TRP A 21 4.29 15.25 9.82
CA TRP A 21 4.77 14.19 8.94
C TRP A 21 3.95 14.10 7.65
N ASN A 22 2.62 14.07 7.80
CA ASN A 22 1.75 13.95 6.65
C ASN A 22 1.76 15.22 5.80
N ARG A 23 1.86 16.40 6.42
CA ARG A 23 2.00 17.67 5.70
C ARG A 23 3.32 17.77 4.93
N TRP A 24 4.42 17.34 5.54
CA TRP A 24 5.71 17.25 4.86
C TRP A 24 5.64 16.29 3.66
N TYR A 25 4.96 15.15 3.80
CA TYR A 25 4.75 14.26 2.66
C TYR A 25 3.99 14.92 1.51
N ASP A 26 2.87 15.58 1.83
CA ASP A 26 1.98 16.17 0.83
C ASP A 26 2.65 17.34 0.09
N LEU A 27 3.46 18.14 0.80
CA LEU A 27 4.01 19.39 0.27
C LEU A 27 5.48 19.28 -0.18
N GLU A 28 6.25 18.34 0.35
CA GLU A 28 7.71 18.33 0.18
C GLU A 28 8.27 16.98 -0.29
N HIS A 29 7.73 15.85 0.18
CA HIS A 29 8.30 14.53 -0.14
C HIS A 29 7.71 13.86 -1.39
N VAL A 30 6.38 13.81 -1.53
CA VAL A 30 5.71 13.22 -2.71
C VAL A 30 5.96 14.02 -3.99
N PRO A 31 5.89 15.36 -4.00
CA PRO A 31 6.01 16.13 -5.24
C PRO A 31 7.27 15.86 -6.07
N PRO A 32 8.50 15.86 -5.50
CA PRO A 32 9.70 15.59 -6.29
C PRO A 32 9.74 14.14 -6.83
N ASN A 33 9.22 13.16 -6.07
CA ASN A 33 9.15 11.77 -6.51
C ASN A 33 8.18 11.57 -7.68
N VAL A 34 6.99 12.16 -7.62
CA VAL A 34 6.00 12.08 -8.71
C VAL A 34 6.45 12.85 -9.96
N SER A 35 7.34 13.82 -9.81
CA SER A 35 7.92 14.56 -10.94
C SER A 35 9.00 13.76 -11.69
N MET A 36 9.41 12.60 -11.19
CA MET A 36 10.44 11.78 -11.84
C MET A 36 9.90 11.07 -13.09
N PRO A 37 10.73 10.93 -14.14
CA PRO A 37 10.48 9.94 -15.18
C PRO A 37 10.31 8.54 -14.56
N GLY A 38 9.35 7.76 -15.07
CA GLY A 38 9.06 6.41 -14.55
C GLY A 38 8.11 6.35 -13.36
N VAL A 39 7.71 7.49 -12.78
CA VAL A 39 6.66 7.55 -11.74
C VAL A 39 5.40 8.15 -12.33
N MET A 40 4.28 7.43 -12.22
CA MET A 40 2.98 7.85 -12.77
C MET A 40 2.07 8.45 -11.70
N LEU A 41 2.19 8.00 -10.45
CA LEU A 41 1.28 8.37 -9.37
C LEU A 41 1.93 8.15 -8.00
N GLY A 42 1.61 9.00 -7.03
CA GLY A 42 1.92 8.77 -5.61
C GLY A 42 0.64 8.80 -4.79
N ARG A 43 0.38 7.75 -4.02
CA ARG A 43 -0.76 7.64 -3.11
C ARG A 43 -0.31 7.32 -1.69
N ARG A 44 -1.02 7.87 -0.71
CA ARG A 44 -0.73 7.68 0.71
C ARG A 44 -1.97 7.18 1.43
N TYR A 45 -1.72 6.33 2.41
CA TYR A 45 -2.74 5.65 3.17
C TYR A 45 -2.38 5.59 4.64
N VAL A 46 -3.41 5.42 5.47
CA VAL A 46 -3.30 5.29 6.91
C VAL A 46 -4.14 4.13 7.40
N ALA A 47 -3.69 3.44 8.44
CA ALA A 47 -4.53 2.57 9.24
C ALA A 47 -4.64 3.16 10.65
N GLY A 48 -5.83 3.64 10.99
CA GLY A 48 -6.15 3.99 12.37
C GLY A 48 -6.33 2.73 13.24
N PRO A 49 -6.68 2.90 14.52
CA PRO A 49 -6.82 1.78 15.46
C PRO A 49 -7.81 0.69 15.00
N GLU A 50 -8.96 1.08 14.43
CA GLU A 50 -9.95 0.14 13.92
C GLU A 50 -9.42 -0.69 12.73
N LEU A 51 -8.69 -0.04 11.83
CA LEU A 51 -8.07 -0.73 10.68
C LEU A 51 -6.92 -1.64 11.13
N HIS A 52 -6.14 -1.25 12.13
CA HIS A 52 -5.14 -2.12 12.76
C HIS A 52 -5.77 -3.35 13.41
N ALA A 53 -6.90 -3.18 14.11
CA ALA A 53 -7.62 -4.29 14.75
C ALA A 53 -8.15 -5.31 13.72
N ALA A 54 -8.41 -4.88 12.49
CA ALA A 54 -8.86 -5.73 11.40
C ALA A 54 -7.73 -6.46 10.65
N ARG A 55 -6.45 -6.25 10.98
CA ARG A 55 -5.34 -6.85 10.20
C ARG A 55 -5.12 -8.32 10.56
N VAL A 56 -4.70 -9.10 9.56
CA VAL A 56 -3.99 -10.37 9.77
C VAL A 56 -2.53 -10.11 9.43
N VAL A 57 -1.63 -10.36 10.38
CA VAL A 57 -0.21 -10.02 10.23
C VAL A 57 0.63 -11.18 10.74
N ASP A 58 1.56 -11.64 9.91
CA ASP A 58 2.57 -12.60 10.34
C ASP A 58 3.49 -11.94 11.40
N PRO A 59 3.81 -12.60 12.53
CA PRO A 59 4.65 -12.02 13.58
C PRO A 59 6.07 -11.60 13.13
N ALA A 60 6.56 -12.11 12.01
CA ALA A 60 7.85 -11.74 11.42
C ALA A 60 7.74 -10.61 10.37
N SER A 61 6.53 -10.15 10.03
CA SER A 61 6.32 -9.01 9.12
C SER A 61 6.79 -7.70 9.75
N GLY A 62 7.22 -6.74 8.92
CA GLY A 62 7.50 -5.37 9.37
C GLY A 62 6.27 -4.65 9.94
N PHE A 63 5.06 -5.14 9.63
CA PHE A 63 3.79 -4.65 10.17
C PHE A 63 3.40 -5.29 11.52
N ALA A 64 4.18 -6.26 12.02
CA ALA A 64 3.94 -6.88 13.32
C ALA A 64 4.05 -5.84 14.45
N ASN A 65 3.60 -6.20 15.66
CA ASN A 65 3.64 -5.32 16.84
C ASN A 65 2.96 -3.96 16.62
N LYS A 66 1.86 -3.96 15.85
CA LYS A 66 1.06 -2.77 15.52
C LYS A 66 1.85 -1.67 14.80
N ARG A 67 2.88 -2.05 14.02
CA ARG A 67 3.67 -1.13 13.20
C ARG A 67 3.08 -0.96 11.79
N GLY A 68 3.62 -0.01 11.03
CA GLY A 68 3.18 0.27 9.67
C GLY A 68 1.82 0.96 9.65
N THR A 69 1.72 2.07 10.38
CA THR A 69 0.54 2.93 10.48
C THR A 69 0.24 3.62 9.16
N PHE A 70 1.28 3.99 8.42
CA PHE A 70 1.18 4.65 7.13
C PHE A 70 1.68 3.75 6.01
N LEU A 71 1.11 3.93 4.83
CA LEU A 71 1.54 3.26 3.61
C LEU A 71 1.69 4.30 2.51
N THR A 72 2.83 4.28 1.82
CA THR A 72 3.04 5.06 0.59
C THR A 72 3.24 4.11 -0.58
N ILE A 73 2.52 4.37 -1.67
CA ILE A 73 2.65 3.63 -2.92
C ILE A 73 2.97 4.62 -4.04
N TYR A 74 4.02 4.33 -4.79
CA TYR A 74 4.29 5.00 -6.07
C TYR A 74 4.02 4.03 -7.20
N THR A 75 3.08 4.34 -8.09
CA THR A 75 2.83 3.55 -9.31
C THR A 75 3.85 3.94 -10.36
N LEU A 76 4.48 2.95 -10.99
CA LEU A 76 5.61 3.12 -11.89
C LEU A 76 5.26 2.72 -13.33
N CYS A 77 6.02 3.26 -14.28
CA CYS A 77 6.09 2.78 -15.66
C CYS A 77 7.54 2.53 -16.09
N GLY A 78 7.72 1.75 -17.16
CA GLY A 78 9.06 1.32 -17.58
C GLY A 78 9.59 0.19 -16.69
N ASP A 79 10.89 0.15 -16.42
CA ASP A 79 11.44 -0.84 -15.48
C ASP A 79 11.36 -0.34 -14.03
N PRO A 80 10.66 -1.06 -13.12
CA PRO A 80 10.52 -0.67 -11.72
C PRO A 80 11.86 -0.52 -10.98
N GLY A 81 12.84 -1.38 -11.28
CA GLY A 81 14.16 -1.34 -10.64
C GLY A 81 14.93 -0.08 -11.00
N ASN A 82 14.88 0.34 -12.26
CA ASN A 82 15.46 1.61 -12.70
C ASN A 82 14.80 2.81 -12.03
N ALA A 83 13.46 2.85 -11.98
CA ALA A 83 12.74 3.95 -11.32
C ALA A 83 13.10 4.05 -9.83
N PHE A 84 13.29 2.93 -9.14
CA PHE A 84 13.74 2.91 -7.75
C PHE A 84 15.20 3.37 -7.57
N ALA A 85 16.10 2.95 -8.47
CA ALA A 85 17.48 3.43 -8.47
C ALA A 85 17.55 4.95 -8.67
N ASP A 86 16.77 5.49 -9.61
CA ASP A 86 16.67 6.93 -9.84
C ASP A 86 16.08 7.66 -8.63
N MET A 87 15.12 7.06 -7.92
CA MET A 87 14.54 7.64 -6.70
C MET A 87 15.55 7.69 -5.57
N THR A 88 16.46 6.71 -5.50
CA THR A 88 17.59 6.71 -4.56
C THR A 88 18.54 7.86 -4.86
N VAL A 89 18.90 8.07 -6.14
CA VAL A 89 19.73 9.21 -6.56
C VAL A 89 19.03 10.56 -6.27
N LEU A 90 17.72 10.65 -6.50
CA LEU A 90 16.95 11.85 -6.17
C LEU A 90 16.95 12.11 -4.66
N ARG A 91 16.72 11.08 -3.83
CA ARG A 91 16.75 11.20 -2.37
C ARG A 91 18.06 11.81 -1.89
N ASP A 92 19.19 11.34 -2.41
CA ASP A 92 20.52 11.85 -2.01
C ASP A 92 20.67 13.34 -2.39
N LYS A 93 20.21 13.74 -3.59
CA LYS A 93 20.15 15.16 -3.98
C LYS A 93 19.23 15.99 -3.09
N LEU A 94 18.11 15.44 -2.62
CA LEU A 94 17.20 16.13 -1.71
C LEU A 94 17.84 16.30 -0.31
N TYR A 95 18.64 15.35 0.15
CA TYR A 95 19.46 15.53 1.37
C TYR A 95 20.51 16.63 1.18
N ASP A 96 21.29 16.58 0.10
CA ASP A 96 22.32 17.59 -0.21
C ASP A 96 21.72 19.00 -0.35
N GLY A 97 20.50 19.08 -0.87
CA GLY A 97 19.74 20.32 -1.05
C GLY A 97 18.95 20.79 0.18
N ASN A 98 19.09 20.13 1.34
CA ASN A 98 18.33 20.41 2.57
C ASN A 98 16.79 20.42 2.34
N ARG A 99 16.29 19.48 1.53
CA ARG A 99 14.86 19.28 1.23
C ARG A 99 14.26 18.03 1.89
N MET A 100 15.08 17.26 2.63
CA MET A 100 14.65 16.12 3.46
C MET A 100 14.60 16.53 4.94
N THR A 101 13.81 17.55 5.24
CA THR A 101 13.83 18.30 6.52
C THR A 101 13.09 17.62 7.68
N PHE A 102 12.19 16.67 7.41
CA PHE A 102 11.48 15.99 8.50
C PHE A 102 12.44 15.18 9.39
N PRO A 103 12.35 15.30 10.73
CA PRO A 103 13.29 14.66 11.66
C PRO A 103 13.41 13.14 11.45
N ALA A 104 14.64 12.66 11.28
CA ALA A 104 14.90 11.24 10.94
C ALA A 104 14.60 10.29 12.11
N ASP A 105 14.73 10.77 13.34
CA ASP A 105 14.44 10.06 14.58
C ASP A 105 12.93 9.92 14.88
N LYS A 106 12.09 10.72 14.21
CA LYS A 106 10.62 10.70 14.35
C LYS A 106 9.90 9.87 13.30
N LYS A 107 10.63 9.13 12.45
CA LYS A 107 10.07 8.28 11.39
C LYS A 107 10.82 6.97 11.27
N ALA A 108 10.14 5.94 10.79
CA ALA A 108 10.76 4.67 10.44
C ALA A 108 10.10 4.05 9.22
N VAL A 109 10.93 3.53 8.31
CA VAL A 109 10.47 2.58 7.29
C VAL A 109 10.48 1.21 7.93
N ARG A 110 9.32 0.55 7.95
CA ARG A 110 9.14 -0.79 8.52
C ARG A 110 9.23 -1.87 7.47
N GLU A 111 8.73 -1.54 6.29
CA GLU A 111 8.72 -2.43 5.15
C GLU A 111 8.88 -1.60 3.88
N GLY A 112 9.72 -2.06 2.97
CA GLY A 112 9.99 -1.41 1.70
C GLY A 112 10.25 -2.47 0.64
N ASP A 113 9.61 -2.32 -0.52
CA ASP A 113 9.84 -3.21 -1.65
C ASP A 113 9.55 -2.49 -2.98
N VAL A 114 10.16 -3.01 -4.04
CA VAL A 114 9.89 -2.61 -5.42
C VAL A 114 9.30 -3.84 -6.10
N LEU A 115 8.04 -3.74 -6.48
CA LEU A 115 7.29 -4.88 -7.02
C LEU A 115 6.93 -4.65 -8.47
N ARG A 116 6.99 -5.72 -9.25
CA ARG A 116 6.59 -5.75 -10.65
C ARG A 116 5.15 -6.21 -10.77
N MET A 117 4.36 -5.46 -11.50
CA MET A 117 2.97 -5.81 -11.79
C MET A 117 2.93 -7.08 -12.66
N GLN A 118 2.09 -8.03 -12.28
CA GLN A 118 1.88 -9.29 -13.00
C GLN A 118 0.58 -9.28 -13.78
N TRP A 119 -0.50 -8.83 -13.14
CA TRP A 119 -1.84 -8.80 -13.72
C TRP A 119 -2.74 -7.86 -12.92
N ALA A 120 -3.89 -7.52 -13.50
CA ALA A 120 -4.98 -6.87 -12.80
C ALA A 120 -6.32 -7.42 -13.29
N VAL A 121 -7.34 -7.30 -12.45
CA VAL A 121 -8.74 -7.61 -12.76
C VAL A 121 -9.58 -6.42 -12.33
N ALA A 122 -10.40 -5.90 -13.23
CA ALA A 122 -11.32 -4.79 -12.96
C ALA A 122 -12.71 -5.31 -12.60
N ASP A 123 -13.52 -4.48 -11.92
CA ASP A 123 -14.96 -4.71 -11.73
C ASP A 123 -15.65 -4.97 -13.09
N PRO A 124 -16.22 -6.17 -13.31
CA PRO A 124 -16.80 -6.55 -14.61
C PRO A 124 -18.09 -5.78 -14.94
N SER A 125 -18.69 -5.07 -13.97
CA SER A 125 -19.85 -4.22 -14.20
C SER A 125 -19.52 -2.87 -14.84
N ARG A 126 -18.22 -2.56 -14.96
CA ARG A 126 -17.71 -1.29 -15.50
C ARG A 126 -16.96 -1.52 -16.81
N SER A 127 -16.79 -0.44 -17.57
CA SER A 127 -15.94 -0.44 -18.78
C SER A 127 -14.44 -0.28 -18.48
N CYS A 128 -14.03 -0.42 -17.22
CA CYS A 128 -12.65 -0.25 -16.79
C CYS A 128 -11.81 -1.43 -17.30
N LEU A 129 -10.67 -1.15 -17.94
CA LEU A 129 -9.77 -2.17 -18.43
C LEU A 129 -8.76 -2.57 -17.33
N PRO A 130 -8.17 -3.78 -17.39
CA PRO A 130 -7.13 -4.20 -16.44
C PRO A 130 -5.97 -3.20 -16.30
N GLU A 131 -5.54 -2.57 -17.39
CA GLU A 131 -4.48 -1.55 -17.41
C GLU A 131 -4.86 -0.25 -16.68
N ASP A 132 -6.16 0.02 -16.50
CA ASP A 132 -6.66 1.20 -15.79
C ASP A 132 -6.75 0.98 -14.27
N VAL A 133 -6.81 -0.29 -13.83
CA VAL A 133 -6.97 -0.68 -12.40
C VAL A 133 -5.99 0.03 -11.46
N PRO A 134 -4.69 0.18 -11.77
CA PRO A 134 -3.75 0.88 -10.89
C PRO A 134 -4.14 2.34 -10.61
N PHE A 135 -5.01 2.94 -11.43
CA PHE A 135 -5.39 4.35 -11.39
C PHE A 135 -6.82 4.59 -10.89
N VAL A 136 -7.64 3.55 -10.71
CA VAL A 136 -9.05 3.71 -10.30
C VAL A 136 -9.19 4.49 -8.99
N GLY A 137 -10.27 5.27 -8.90
CA GLY A 137 -10.64 5.97 -7.67
C GLY A 137 -11.07 4.98 -6.58
N HIS A 138 -10.77 5.30 -5.32
CA HIS A 138 -11.12 4.48 -4.17
C HIS A 138 -11.00 5.31 -2.88
N THR A 139 -11.64 4.87 -1.80
CA THR A 139 -11.51 5.49 -0.47
C THR A 139 -10.63 4.67 0.47
N GLY A 140 -10.35 3.42 0.14
CA GLY A 140 -9.41 2.56 0.84
C GLY A 140 -8.82 1.49 -0.05
N LEU A 141 -7.85 0.77 0.49
CA LEU A 141 -7.35 -0.45 -0.12
C LEU A 141 -7.12 -1.53 0.92
N ILE A 142 -7.07 -2.78 0.47
CA ILE A 142 -6.56 -3.91 1.25
C ILE A 142 -5.26 -4.37 0.59
N ALA A 143 -4.18 -4.39 1.37
CA ALA A 143 -2.89 -4.91 0.94
C ALA A 143 -2.74 -6.34 1.45
N VAL A 144 -2.66 -7.30 0.53
CA VAL A 144 -2.48 -8.73 0.82
C VAL A 144 -1.08 -9.15 0.37
N GLN A 145 -0.14 -9.25 1.30
CA GLN A 145 1.14 -9.91 1.04
C GLN A 145 1.02 -11.40 1.33
N ARG A 146 1.40 -12.22 0.37
CA ARG A 146 1.30 -13.68 0.48
C ARG A 146 2.47 -14.39 -0.16
N ARG A 147 2.65 -15.65 0.26
CA ARG A 147 3.55 -16.62 -0.36
C ARG A 147 2.77 -17.86 -0.76
N GLY A 148 3.20 -18.50 -1.83
CA GLY A 148 2.59 -19.72 -2.36
C GLY A 148 3.34 -20.21 -3.59
N ASN A 149 2.99 -21.42 -4.04
CA ASN A 149 3.51 -21.96 -5.29
C ASN A 149 2.74 -21.42 -6.51
N ASP A 150 3.12 -21.86 -7.72
CA ASP A 150 2.49 -21.42 -8.96
C ASP A 150 0.99 -21.73 -9.04
N ALA A 151 0.54 -22.84 -8.42
CA ALA A 151 -0.88 -23.19 -8.38
C ALA A 151 -1.67 -22.21 -7.50
N VAL A 152 -1.11 -21.82 -6.35
CA VAL A 152 -1.68 -20.75 -5.51
C VAL A 152 -1.71 -19.43 -6.28
N ALA A 153 -0.62 -19.07 -6.97
CA ALA A 153 -0.55 -17.83 -7.74
C ALA A 153 -1.60 -17.80 -8.88
N ALA A 154 -1.76 -18.91 -9.61
CA ALA A 154 -2.79 -19.05 -10.63
C ALA A 154 -4.21 -18.96 -10.05
N TRP A 155 -4.47 -19.58 -8.90
CA TRP A 155 -5.78 -19.52 -8.25
C TRP A 155 -6.15 -18.09 -7.82
N TYR A 156 -5.18 -17.30 -7.32
CA TYR A 156 -5.43 -15.90 -6.99
C TYR A 156 -5.84 -15.07 -8.21
N ARG A 157 -5.20 -15.32 -9.36
CA ARG A 157 -5.53 -14.67 -10.63
C ARG A 157 -6.88 -15.12 -11.19
N ASP A 158 -7.05 -16.43 -11.32
CA ASP A 158 -8.12 -17.02 -12.13
C ASP A 158 -9.42 -17.25 -11.35
N THR A 159 -9.38 -17.15 -10.01
CA THR A 159 -10.54 -17.40 -9.15
C THR A 159 -10.73 -16.30 -8.12
N TRP A 160 -9.76 -16.08 -7.24
CA TRP A 160 -9.93 -15.15 -6.12
C TRP A 160 -10.21 -13.72 -6.58
N ALA A 161 -9.38 -13.17 -7.47
CA ALA A 161 -9.54 -11.80 -7.94
C ALA A 161 -10.92 -11.58 -8.59
N HIS A 162 -11.39 -12.53 -9.40
CA HIS A 162 -12.71 -12.47 -10.02
C HIS A 162 -13.86 -12.52 -9.01
N ASN A 163 -13.74 -13.33 -7.96
CA ASN A 163 -14.72 -13.36 -6.87
C ASN A 163 -14.71 -12.05 -6.07
N VAL A 164 -13.53 -11.46 -5.85
CA VAL A 164 -13.35 -10.21 -5.10
C VAL A 164 -13.93 -9.02 -5.86
N VAL A 165 -13.63 -8.87 -7.15
CA VAL A 165 -14.15 -7.73 -7.96
C VAL A 165 -15.64 -7.82 -8.27
N ALA A 166 -16.26 -8.97 -8.04
CA ALA A 166 -17.71 -9.14 -8.18
C ALA A 166 -18.49 -8.61 -6.95
N LEU A 167 -17.80 -8.24 -5.87
CA LEU A 167 -18.42 -7.68 -4.66
C LEU A 167 -18.66 -6.19 -4.81
N ASP A 168 -19.79 -5.73 -4.26
CA ASP A 168 -20.16 -4.32 -4.29
C ASP A 168 -19.10 -3.44 -3.60
N GLY A 169 -18.79 -2.30 -4.22
CA GLY A 169 -17.77 -1.36 -3.74
C GLY A 169 -16.31 -1.83 -3.89
N VAL A 170 -16.04 -2.88 -4.68
CA VAL A 170 -14.68 -3.27 -5.09
C VAL A 170 -14.44 -2.86 -6.54
N HIS A 171 -13.43 -2.02 -6.79
CA HIS A 171 -13.18 -1.44 -8.12
C HIS A 171 -12.18 -2.24 -8.95
N GLY A 172 -11.29 -2.98 -8.29
CA GLY A 172 -10.32 -3.81 -8.96
C GLY A 172 -9.30 -4.44 -8.02
N VAL A 173 -8.59 -5.43 -8.55
CA VAL A 173 -7.45 -6.10 -7.90
C VAL A 173 -6.24 -5.97 -8.81
N MET A 174 -5.13 -5.48 -8.28
CA MET A 174 -3.83 -5.50 -8.96
C MET A 174 -2.88 -6.44 -8.20
N SER A 175 -2.18 -7.32 -8.92
CA SER A 175 -1.23 -8.27 -8.34
C SER A 175 0.19 -8.00 -8.80
N LEU A 176 1.13 -8.10 -7.87
CA LEU A 176 2.53 -7.81 -8.06
C LEU A 176 3.42 -8.86 -7.39
N THR A 177 4.66 -8.97 -7.85
CA THR A 177 5.68 -9.83 -7.23
C THR A 177 6.92 -9.04 -6.89
N SER A 178 7.58 -9.40 -5.79
CA SER A 178 8.88 -8.83 -5.43
C SER A 178 9.99 -9.43 -6.30
N ASP A 179 10.85 -8.57 -6.85
CA ASP A 179 12.07 -9.00 -7.53
C ASP A 179 13.19 -9.36 -6.52
N THR A 180 13.05 -8.96 -5.24
CA THR A 180 14.09 -9.11 -4.21
C THR A 180 13.75 -10.11 -3.10
N ARG A 181 12.46 -10.42 -2.93
CA ARG A 181 11.97 -11.35 -1.91
C ARG A 181 11.31 -12.53 -2.60
N GLU A 182 12.10 -13.57 -2.85
CA GLU A 182 11.69 -14.79 -3.54
C GLU A 182 10.32 -15.29 -3.07
N GLY A 183 9.39 -15.50 -3.98
CA GLY A 183 8.05 -16.05 -3.71
C GLY A 183 7.09 -15.11 -2.97
N LEU A 184 7.42 -13.83 -2.79
CA LEU A 184 6.50 -12.84 -2.23
C LEU A 184 5.66 -12.21 -3.34
N ALA A 185 4.34 -12.31 -3.19
CA ALA A 185 3.37 -11.56 -3.99
C ALA A 185 2.63 -10.54 -3.11
N LEU A 186 2.16 -9.47 -3.73
CA LEU A 186 1.30 -8.45 -3.16
C LEU A 186 0.07 -8.31 -4.05
N ASP A 187 -1.12 -8.46 -3.49
CA ASP A 187 -2.36 -8.05 -4.13
C ASP A 187 -2.89 -6.78 -3.46
N LEU A 188 -3.24 -5.78 -4.27
CA LEU A 188 -3.93 -4.57 -3.83
C LEU A 188 -5.37 -4.63 -4.29
N VAL A 189 -6.30 -4.61 -3.34
CA VAL A 189 -7.74 -4.55 -3.61
C VAL A 189 -8.19 -3.11 -3.39
N PHE A 190 -8.69 -2.46 -4.44
CA PHE A 190 -9.17 -1.08 -4.39
C PHE A 190 -10.65 -1.04 -4.03
N ILE A 191 -11.00 -0.38 -2.92
CA ILE A 191 -12.34 -0.44 -2.34
C ILE A 191 -12.91 0.95 -2.02
N GLU A 192 -14.24 1.04 -1.96
CA GLU A 192 -14.95 2.21 -1.46
C GLU A 192 -15.91 1.88 -0.31
N GLY A 193 -16.30 2.92 0.42
CA GLY A 193 -17.26 2.82 1.53
C GLY A 193 -16.61 2.58 2.89
N ASP A 194 -17.31 1.88 3.77
CA ASP A 194 -16.81 1.49 5.10
C ASP A 194 -15.74 0.39 4.95
N ILE A 195 -14.49 0.78 5.16
CA ILE A 195 -13.32 -0.07 4.93
C ILE A 195 -13.31 -1.30 5.83
N VAL A 196 -13.76 -1.17 7.09
CA VAL A 196 -13.79 -2.32 8.03
C VAL A 196 -14.85 -3.31 7.59
N ALA A 197 -16.05 -2.82 7.28
CA ALA A 197 -17.15 -3.66 6.81
C ALA A 197 -16.79 -4.34 5.48
N GLN A 198 -16.19 -3.61 4.54
CA GLN A 198 -15.76 -4.15 3.25
C GLN A 198 -14.67 -5.21 3.40
N THR A 199 -13.71 -4.99 4.29
CA THR A 199 -12.67 -5.99 4.59
C THR A 199 -13.28 -7.28 5.12
N ALA A 200 -14.25 -7.18 6.04
CA ALA A 200 -14.94 -8.34 6.57
C ALA A 200 -15.78 -9.07 5.50
N ALA A 201 -16.50 -8.31 4.65
CA ALA A 201 -17.31 -8.86 3.57
C ALA A 201 -16.45 -9.61 2.54
N ILE A 202 -15.33 -9.02 2.10
CA ILE A 202 -14.40 -9.63 1.15
C ILE A 202 -13.85 -10.94 1.71
N ARG A 203 -13.36 -10.95 2.95
CA ARG A 203 -12.80 -12.18 3.57
C ARG A 203 -13.85 -13.27 3.77
N GLY A 204 -15.10 -12.89 4.04
CA GLY A 204 -16.21 -13.83 4.18
C GLY A 204 -16.66 -14.46 2.86
N ALA A 205 -16.69 -13.67 1.79
CA ALA A 205 -17.16 -14.11 0.47
C ALA A 205 -16.07 -14.74 -0.40
N ALA A 206 -14.82 -14.29 -0.26
CA ALA A 206 -13.66 -14.73 -1.03
C ALA A 206 -12.46 -14.98 -0.10
N PRO A 207 -12.48 -16.07 0.68
CA PRO A 207 -11.37 -16.42 1.57
C PRO A 207 -10.09 -16.73 0.77
N HIS A 208 -8.94 -16.59 1.42
CA HIS A 208 -7.64 -16.92 0.84
C HIS A 208 -7.50 -18.42 0.52
N HIS A 209 -6.63 -18.74 -0.43
CA HIS A 209 -6.32 -20.14 -0.74
C HIS A 209 -5.73 -20.84 0.49
N VAL A 210 -6.13 -22.09 0.76
CA VAL A 210 -5.72 -22.84 1.97
C VAL A 210 -4.20 -23.01 2.09
N ASP A 211 -3.53 -23.18 0.96
CA ASP A 211 -2.06 -23.34 0.91
C ASP A 211 -1.30 -22.00 0.79
N ALA A 212 -1.99 -20.85 0.81
CA ALA A 212 -1.33 -19.55 0.84
C ALA A 212 -0.85 -19.23 2.25
N THR A 213 0.42 -18.83 2.38
CA THR A 213 0.90 -18.21 3.61
C THR A 213 0.65 -16.71 3.54
N ILE A 214 -0.21 -16.19 4.40
CA ILE A 214 -0.51 -14.76 4.47
C ILE A 214 0.51 -14.08 5.38
N VAL A 215 1.29 -13.16 4.81
CA VAL A 215 2.26 -12.33 5.52
C VAL A 215 1.60 -11.06 6.07
N LEU A 216 0.73 -10.48 5.25
CA LEU A 216 -0.07 -9.30 5.57
C LEU A 216 -1.42 -9.43 4.86
N ASP A 217 -2.51 -9.17 5.56
CA ASP A 217 -3.80 -8.82 4.98
C ASP A 217 -4.32 -7.65 5.82
N ALA A 218 -4.12 -6.44 5.30
CA ALA A 218 -4.31 -5.21 6.04
C ALA A 218 -5.08 -4.16 5.25
N PRO A 219 -6.20 -3.64 5.80
CA PRO A 219 -6.87 -2.49 5.22
C PRO A 219 -6.18 -1.17 5.58
N PHE A 220 -6.24 -0.22 4.65
CA PHE A 220 -5.81 1.16 4.82
C PHE A 220 -6.81 2.14 4.19
N ALA A 221 -7.03 3.27 4.84
CA ALA A 221 -7.80 4.39 4.31
C ALA A 221 -6.92 5.30 3.46
N PHE A 222 -7.45 5.78 2.35
CA PHE A 222 -6.80 6.78 1.52
C PHE A 222 -6.70 8.11 2.29
N ILE A 223 -5.52 8.73 2.31
CA ILE A 223 -5.33 10.03 2.95
C ILE A 223 -5.77 11.11 1.97
N ASP A 224 -6.78 11.90 2.35
CA ASP A 224 -7.10 13.16 1.68
C ASP A 224 -6.00 14.19 2.00
N PRO A 225 -5.24 14.68 1.00
CA PRO A 225 -4.12 15.58 1.26
C PRO A 225 -4.52 16.80 2.11
N LEU A 226 -3.66 17.16 3.05
CA LEU A 226 -3.87 18.27 3.99
C LEU A 226 -5.07 18.08 4.96
N ARG A 227 -5.64 16.88 5.06
CA ARG A 227 -6.71 16.55 6.02
C ARG A 227 -6.37 15.28 6.80
N TYR A 228 -6.11 15.44 8.10
CA TYR A 228 -5.61 14.35 8.96
C TYR A 228 -6.54 14.02 10.14
N PRO A 229 -7.83 13.72 9.91
CA PRO A 229 -8.81 13.49 10.99
C PRO A 229 -8.49 12.25 11.84
N PHE A 230 -7.60 11.38 11.35
CA PHE A 230 -7.16 10.17 12.04
C PHE A 230 -6.12 10.42 13.16
N ALA A 231 -5.51 11.61 13.20
CA ALA A 231 -4.36 11.86 14.09
C ALA A 231 -4.71 11.73 15.58
N ASP A 232 -5.80 12.35 16.02
CA ASP A 232 -6.26 12.24 17.42
C ASP A 232 -6.59 10.80 17.80
N ALA A 233 -7.27 10.06 16.91
CA ALA A 233 -7.62 8.67 17.15
C ALA A 233 -6.38 7.77 17.29
N ILE A 234 -5.34 8.00 16.49
CA ILE A 234 -4.06 7.28 16.61
C ILE A 234 -3.38 7.64 17.94
N ARG A 235 -3.25 8.95 18.26
CA ARG A 235 -2.61 9.42 19.51
C ARG A 235 -3.32 8.91 20.77
N ALA A 236 -4.64 8.74 20.73
CA ALA A 236 -5.45 8.26 21.85
C ALA A 236 -5.55 6.72 21.94
N SER A 237 -4.97 6.00 20.98
CA SER A 237 -5.06 4.54 20.90
C SER A 237 -3.91 3.83 21.61
N ASP A 238 -3.87 2.51 21.51
CA ASP A 238 -2.78 1.65 21.96
C ASP A 238 -1.78 1.30 20.85
N LEU A 239 -1.81 2.04 19.74
CA LEU A 239 -0.77 2.01 18.71
C LEU A 239 0.54 2.60 19.28
N PRO A 240 1.71 2.16 18.79
CA PRO A 240 2.99 2.66 19.30
C PRO A 240 3.12 4.17 19.17
N ALA A 241 3.36 4.85 20.28
CA ALA A 241 3.47 6.31 20.32
C ALA A 241 4.76 6.85 19.69
N THR A 242 5.80 6.02 19.60
CA THR A 242 7.12 6.38 19.05
C THR A 242 7.60 5.36 18.04
N VAL A 243 8.51 5.74 17.14
CA VAL A 243 9.11 4.84 16.16
C VAL A 243 10.22 3.93 16.69
N ALA A 244 10.74 4.20 17.89
CA ALA A 244 11.63 3.29 18.61
C ALA A 244 10.97 1.94 18.90
#